data_AF-A0A3D4YLL9-F1
#
_entry.id   AF-A0A3D4YLL9-F1
#
_cell.length_a   1.000
_cell.length_b   1.000
_cell.length_c   1.000
_cell.angle_alpha   90.00
_cell.angle_beta   90.00
_cell.angle_gamma   90.00
#
_symmetry.space_group_name_H-M   'P 1'
#
loop_
_entity.id
_entity.type
_entity.pdbx_description
1 polymer ?
#
loop_
_entity_poly.entity_id
_entity_poly.type
_entity_poly.pdbx_seq_one_letter_code
_entity_poly.pdbx_strand_id
1 'polypeptide(L)'
;MIQTPQAPQAPTAPALAPSAVARSAPSASAIYEGFRAQRRELNNQLDELQSTRREITSQLEDVSAGSPERTPLETRMTDIDSRIANVDKMLASNAMDISKAAAIPGAVVEQPRVINQGAPEEAYVLGGLFMILVFFPLSVAVARKIWRRGSAAVAAFPREIGERLLRMEQAVEATAVEVERIGEGQRFLTRLFTEGEGSRSLGVGAAQPIERKSVKAPERLP
;
A
#
# COMPACT_ATOMS: atom_id res chain seq x y z
N MET A 1 9.29 -70.13 16.22
CA MET A 1 9.58 -68.93 15.41
C MET A 1 9.00 -69.14 14.03
N ILE A 2 7.84 -68.55 13.70
CA ILE A 2 7.57 -68.03 12.34
C ILE A 2 6.65 -66.81 12.54
N GLN A 3 7.25 -65.63 12.34
CA GLN A 3 6.63 -64.32 12.44
C GLN A 3 5.96 -64.02 11.10
N THR A 4 4.65 -63.82 11.09
CA THR A 4 3.94 -63.40 9.87
C THR A 4 4.24 -61.92 9.62
N PRO A 5 4.63 -61.50 8.40
CA PRO A 5 4.99 -60.10 8.14
C PRO A 5 3.76 -59.19 8.19
N GLN A 6 3.85 -58.11 8.95
CA GLN A 6 2.90 -56.98 8.87
C GLN A 6 3.03 -56.31 7.49
N ALA A 7 1.92 -56.21 6.76
CA ALA A 7 1.86 -55.42 5.53
C ALA A 7 2.03 -53.91 5.84
N PRO A 8 2.75 -53.13 5.02
CA PRO A 8 2.92 -51.69 5.22
C PRO A 8 1.58 -50.96 5.15
N GLN A 9 1.24 -50.18 6.18
CA GLN A 9 0.11 -49.25 6.11
C GLN A 9 0.46 -48.13 5.13
N ALA A 10 -0.30 -48.02 4.04
CA ALA A 10 -0.21 -46.89 3.14
C ALA A 10 -0.58 -45.59 3.91
N PRO A 11 0.11 -44.47 3.67
CA PRO A 11 -0.23 -43.21 4.32
C PRO A 11 -1.66 -42.82 3.96
N THR A 12 -2.51 -42.69 4.96
CA THR A 12 -3.82 -42.05 4.85
C THR A 12 -3.60 -40.60 4.43
N ALA A 13 -3.65 -40.34 3.13
CA ALA A 13 -3.82 -38.99 2.64
C ALA A 13 -5.15 -38.46 3.20
N PRO A 14 -5.20 -37.27 3.82
CA PRO A 14 -6.48 -36.64 4.11
C PRO A 14 -7.18 -36.46 2.78
N ALA A 15 -8.27 -37.20 2.57
CA ALA A 15 -9.17 -36.91 1.48
C ALA A 15 -9.72 -35.51 1.74
N LEU A 16 -9.12 -34.52 1.07
CA LEU A 16 -9.71 -33.21 0.89
C LEU A 16 -11.01 -33.48 0.12
N ALA A 17 -12.10 -33.66 0.87
CA ALA A 17 -13.43 -33.62 0.29
C ALA A 17 -13.47 -32.31 -0.51
N PRO A 18 -13.79 -32.34 -1.81
CA PRO A 18 -14.09 -31.09 -2.48
C PRO A 18 -15.25 -30.50 -1.70
N SER A 19 -15.00 -29.38 -1.01
CA SER A 19 -16.04 -28.50 -0.51
C SER A 19 -16.77 -27.93 -1.72
N ALA A 20 -17.54 -28.77 -2.39
CA ALA A 20 -18.59 -28.35 -3.27
C ALA A 20 -19.51 -27.56 -2.36
N VAL A 21 -19.45 -26.23 -2.49
CA VAL A 21 -20.47 -25.33 -1.96
C VAL A 21 -21.77 -25.77 -2.60
N ALA A 22 -22.46 -26.72 -1.97
CA ALA A 22 -23.74 -27.19 -2.40
C ALA A 22 -24.65 -25.96 -2.29
N ARG A 23 -24.95 -25.33 -3.42
CA ARG A 23 -25.94 -24.27 -3.48
C ARG A 23 -27.24 -24.90 -2.99
N SER A 24 -27.61 -24.60 -1.75
CA SER A 24 -28.87 -25.07 -1.19
C SER A 24 -29.99 -24.59 -2.10
N ALA A 25 -30.92 -25.49 -2.43
CA ALA A 25 -32.11 -25.09 -3.18
C ALA A 25 -32.83 -23.95 -2.43
N PRO A 26 -33.40 -22.97 -3.16
CA PRO A 26 -34.10 -21.85 -2.53
C PRO A 26 -35.25 -22.36 -1.66
N SER A 27 -35.41 -21.77 -0.47
CA SER A 27 -36.50 -22.12 0.44
C SER A 27 -37.86 -21.70 -0.13
N ALA A 28 -38.94 -22.32 0.37
CA ALA A 28 -40.30 -21.92 0.00
C ALA A 28 -40.58 -20.44 0.30
N SER A 29 -40.05 -19.92 1.42
CA SER A 29 -40.13 -18.51 1.77
C SER A 29 -39.35 -17.60 0.81
N ALA A 30 -38.17 -18.02 0.35
CA ALA A 30 -37.40 -17.27 -0.63
C ALA A 30 -38.12 -17.18 -1.99
N ILE A 31 -38.78 -18.27 -2.41
CA ILE A 31 -39.58 -18.30 -3.65
C ILE A 31 -40.78 -17.35 -3.53
N TYR A 32 -41.52 -17.41 -2.42
CA TYR A 32 -42.65 -16.50 -2.17
C TYR A 32 -42.22 -15.03 -2.16
N GLU A 33 -41.13 -14.69 -1.48
CA GLU A 33 -40.59 -13.32 -1.47
C GLU A 33 -40.10 -12.88 -2.84
N GLY A 34 -39.55 -13.79 -3.65
CA GLY A 34 -39.19 -13.52 -5.04
C GLY A 34 -40.39 -13.08 -5.88
N PHE A 35 -41.53 -13.78 -5.78
CA PHE A 35 -42.74 -13.36 -6.48
C PHE A 35 -43.29 -12.03 -5.96
N ARG A 36 -43.23 -11.79 -4.65
CA ARG A 36 -43.62 -10.51 -4.05
C ARG A 36 -42.72 -9.36 -4.54
N ALA A 37 -41.42 -9.60 -4.70
CA ALA A 37 -40.49 -8.65 -5.27
C ALA A 37 -40.78 -8.36 -6.74
N GLN A 38 -41.02 -9.39 -7.54
CA GLN A 38 -41.43 -9.24 -8.94
C GLN A 38 -42.72 -8.42 -9.07
N ARG A 39 -43.70 -8.61 -8.18
CA ARG A 39 -44.93 -7.81 -8.17
C ARG A 39 -44.67 -6.33 -7.95
N ARG A 40 -43.76 -5.97 -7.02
CA ARG A 40 -43.39 -4.58 -6.76
C ARG A 40 -42.79 -3.94 -8.01
N GLU A 41 -41.92 -4.67 -8.69
CA GLU A 41 -41.32 -4.20 -9.94
C GLU A 41 -42.36 -3.99 -11.04
N LEU A 42 -43.29 -4.93 -11.23
CA LEU A 42 -44.39 -4.79 -12.19
C LEU A 42 -45.28 -3.58 -11.90
N ASN A 43 -45.58 -3.31 -10.63
CA ASN A 43 -46.35 -2.12 -10.24
C ASN A 43 -45.58 -0.83 -10.55
N ASN A 44 -44.27 -0.79 -10.26
CA ASN A 44 -43.44 0.37 -10.60
C ASN A 44 -43.44 0.64 -12.11
N GLN A 45 -43.34 -0.41 -12.92
CA GLN A 45 -43.42 -0.29 -14.39
C GLN A 45 -44.79 0.19 -14.85
N LEU A 46 -45.87 -0.27 -14.22
CA LEU A 46 -47.22 0.19 -14.51
C LEU A 46 -47.38 1.68 -14.20
N ASP A 47 -46.88 2.13 -13.05
CA ASP A 47 -46.92 3.53 -12.63
C ASP A 47 -46.14 4.43 -13.61
N GLU A 48 -44.96 3.99 -14.05
CA GLU A 48 -44.15 4.70 -15.05
C GLU A 48 -44.90 4.81 -16.38
N LEU A 49 -45.45 3.70 -16.89
CA LEU A 49 -46.24 3.69 -18.12
C LEU A 49 -47.47 4.59 -18.03
N GLN A 50 -48.18 4.57 -16.90
CA GLN A 50 -49.33 5.46 -16.65
C GLN A 50 -48.92 6.93 -16.58
N SER A 51 -47.74 7.23 -16.04
CA SER A 51 -47.18 8.59 -16.07
C SER A 51 -46.89 9.04 -17.50
N THR A 52 -46.17 8.22 -18.28
CA THR A 52 -45.88 8.50 -19.69
C THR A 52 -47.16 8.66 -20.51
N ARG A 53 -48.19 7.84 -20.27
CA ARG A 53 -49.50 7.94 -20.92
C ARG A 53 -50.15 9.30 -20.69
N ARG A 54 -50.15 9.78 -19.44
CA ARG A 54 -50.69 11.10 -19.09
C ARG A 54 -49.92 12.23 -19.77
N GLU A 55 -48.59 12.12 -19.83
CA GLU A 55 -47.74 13.08 -20.52
C GLU A 55 -48.03 13.14 -22.03
N ILE A 56 -48.11 11.98 -22.70
CA ILE A 56 -48.46 11.91 -24.13
C ILE A 56 -49.87 12.48 -24.36
N THR A 57 -50.81 12.21 -23.46
CA THR A 57 -52.17 12.76 -23.55
C THR A 57 -52.14 14.28 -23.52
N SER A 58 -51.41 14.88 -22.56
CA SER A 58 -51.23 16.33 -22.47
C SER A 58 -50.59 16.89 -23.74
N GLN A 59 -49.58 16.21 -24.30
CA GLN A 59 -48.96 16.64 -25.57
C GLN A 59 -49.93 16.58 -26.75
N LEU A 60 -50.80 15.56 -26.82
CA LEU A 60 -51.86 15.49 -27.85
C LEU A 60 -52.90 16.61 -27.72
N GLU A 61 -53.17 17.08 -26.50
CA GLU A 61 -54.10 18.18 -26.24
C GLU A 61 -53.49 19.53 -26.65
N ASP A 62 -52.20 19.72 -26.42
CA ASP A 62 -51.48 20.95 -26.79
C ASP A 62 -51.21 21.04 -28.30
N VAL A 63 -51.08 19.89 -28.98
CA VAL A 63 -50.74 19.80 -30.40
C VAL A 63 -52.00 19.88 -31.28
N SER A 64 -52.04 20.86 -32.18
CA SER A 64 -53.16 21.07 -33.12
C SER A 64 -53.48 19.82 -33.95
N ALA A 65 -54.78 19.57 -34.18
CA ALA A 65 -55.31 18.38 -34.84
C ALA A 65 -54.77 18.13 -36.26
N GLY A 66 -54.31 19.17 -36.96
CA GLY A 66 -53.75 19.07 -38.33
C GLY A 66 -52.23 18.99 -38.40
N SER A 67 -51.53 18.95 -37.25
CA SER A 67 -50.07 18.95 -37.23
C SER A 67 -49.49 17.57 -37.59
N PRO A 68 -48.34 17.51 -38.29
CA PRO A 68 -47.68 16.24 -38.63
C PRO A 68 -47.13 15.50 -37.40
N GLU A 69 -46.96 16.18 -36.26
CA GLU A 69 -46.42 15.61 -35.02
C GLU A 69 -47.45 14.79 -34.24
N ARG A 70 -48.75 14.94 -34.56
CA ARG A 70 -49.84 14.26 -33.88
C ARG A 70 -49.87 12.75 -34.15
N THR A 71 -49.72 12.33 -35.41
CA THR A 71 -49.80 10.90 -35.79
C THR A 71 -48.75 10.03 -35.08
N PRO A 72 -47.47 10.44 -34.97
CA PRO A 72 -46.49 9.71 -34.17
C PRO A 72 -46.87 9.59 -32.68
N LEU A 73 -47.44 10.64 -32.07
CA LEU A 73 -47.86 10.60 -30.67
C LEU A 73 -49.05 9.66 -30.45
N GLU A 74 -50.03 9.64 -31.35
CA GLU A 74 -51.15 8.68 -31.34
C GLU A 74 -50.67 7.23 -31.46
N THR A 75 -49.67 6.99 -32.31
CA THR A 75 -49.03 5.68 -32.45
C THR A 75 -48.34 5.27 -31.13
N ARG A 76 -47.61 6.20 -30.51
CA ARG A 76 -46.94 5.96 -29.22
C ARG A 76 -47.94 5.72 -28.09
N MET A 77 -49.08 6.42 -28.09
CA MET A 77 -50.16 6.17 -27.14
C MET A 77 -50.66 4.72 -27.22
N THR A 78 -50.90 4.24 -28.45
CA THR A 78 -51.36 2.87 -28.71
C THR A 78 -50.35 1.82 -28.23
N ASP A 79 -49.05 2.07 -28.41
CA ASP A 79 -47.99 1.21 -27.89
C ASP A 79 -47.99 1.17 -26.35
N ILE A 80 -48.08 2.34 -25.70
CA ILE A 80 -48.13 2.43 -24.23
C ILE A 80 -49.36 1.71 -23.67
N ASP A 81 -50.55 1.90 -24.27
CA ASP A 81 -51.77 1.21 -23.86
C ASP A 81 -51.62 -0.33 -23.99
N SER A 82 -50.97 -0.78 -25.06
CA SER A 82 -50.67 -2.21 -25.26
C SER A 82 -49.70 -2.75 -24.20
N ARG A 83 -48.68 -1.97 -23.83
CA ARG A 83 -47.72 -2.32 -22.78
C ARG A 83 -48.37 -2.38 -21.40
N ILE A 84 -49.23 -1.42 -21.07
CA ILE A 84 -50.03 -1.42 -19.83
C ILE A 84 -50.86 -2.70 -19.74
N ALA A 85 -51.61 -3.02 -20.78
CA ALA A 85 -52.42 -4.24 -20.82
C ALA A 85 -51.59 -5.53 -20.65
N ASN A 86 -50.36 -5.55 -21.15
CA ASN A 86 -49.45 -6.68 -20.97
C ASN A 86 -48.92 -6.76 -19.52
N VAL A 87 -48.57 -5.63 -18.91
CA VAL A 87 -48.14 -5.58 -17.49
C VAL A 87 -49.28 -6.02 -16.57
N ASP A 88 -50.51 -5.61 -16.84
CA ASP A 88 -51.70 -6.05 -16.08
C ASP A 88 -51.88 -7.57 -16.14
N LYS A 89 -51.69 -8.18 -17.31
CA LYS A 89 -51.72 -9.65 -17.46
C LYS A 89 -50.61 -10.33 -16.68
N MET A 90 -49.39 -9.78 -16.70
CA MET A 90 -48.26 -10.29 -15.91
C MET A 90 -48.55 -10.19 -14.41
N LEU A 91 -49.18 -9.09 -13.97
CA LEU A 91 -49.57 -8.88 -12.58
C LEU A 91 -50.61 -9.92 -12.13
N ALA A 92 -51.60 -10.22 -12.98
CA ALA A 92 -52.58 -11.26 -12.73
C ALA A 92 -51.95 -12.66 -12.63
N SER A 93 -51.03 -13.00 -13.53
CA SER A 93 -50.28 -14.27 -13.47
C SER A 93 -49.44 -14.36 -12.20
N ASN A 94 -48.67 -13.31 -11.88
CA ASN A 94 -47.84 -13.26 -10.69
C ASN A 94 -48.69 -13.35 -9.40
N ALA A 95 -49.89 -12.78 -9.37
CA ALA A 95 -50.81 -12.95 -8.24
C ALA A 95 -51.21 -14.42 -8.01
N MET A 96 -51.43 -15.19 -9.08
CA MET A 96 -51.65 -16.63 -8.97
C MET A 96 -50.41 -17.36 -8.46
N ASP A 97 -49.22 -16.98 -8.90
CA ASP A 97 -47.96 -17.59 -8.46
C ASP A 97 -47.65 -17.29 -6.98
N ILE A 98 -47.90 -16.07 -6.52
CA ILE A 98 -47.86 -15.70 -5.09
C ILE A 98 -48.83 -16.59 -4.30
N SER A 99 -50.07 -16.75 -4.77
CA SER A 99 -51.06 -17.57 -4.10
C SER A 99 -50.64 -19.05 -4.01
N LYS A 100 -50.07 -19.61 -5.09
CA LYS A 100 -49.55 -20.99 -5.10
C LYS A 100 -48.35 -21.14 -4.16
N ALA A 101 -47.44 -20.17 -4.16
CA ALA A 101 -46.26 -20.20 -3.29
C ALA A 101 -46.63 -20.05 -1.81
N ALA A 102 -47.60 -19.18 -1.49
CA ALA A 102 -48.09 -18.97 -0.13
C ALA A 102 -48.76 -20.21 0.48
N ALA A 103 -49.30 -21.11 -0.34
CA ALA A 103 -49.90 -22.35 0.11
C ALA A 103 -48.87 -23.39 0.60
N ILE A 104 -47.58 -23.20 0.32
CA ILE A 104 -46.52 -24.10 0.77
C ILE A 104 -46.25 -23.84 2.27
N PRO A 105 -46.30 -24.87 3.14
CA PRO A 105 -45.97 -24.71 4.55
C PRO A 105 -44.58 -24.11 4.75
N GLY A 106 -44.48 -23.09 5.60
CA GLY A 106 -43.23 -22.37 5.83
C GLY A 106 -42.87 -21.31 4.78
N ALA A 107 -43.71 -21.04 3.77
CA ALA A 107 -43.49 -19.97 2.81
C ALA A 107 -43.78 -18.58 3.38
N VAL A 108 -44.88 -18.43 4.13
CA VAL A 108 -45.26 -17.18 4.80
C VAL A 108 -44.74 -17.18 6.24
N VAL A 109 -43.42 -17.28 6.38
CA VAL A 109 -42.75 -17.13 7.68
C VAL A 109 -42.25 -15.71 7.76
N GLU A 110 -42.70 -14.96 8.77
CA GLU A 110 -42.11 -13.66 9.11
C GLU A 110 -40.63 -13.92 9.40
N GLN A 111 -39.75 -13.48 8.49
CA GLN A 111 -38.31 -13.63 8.69
C GLN A 111 -37.95 -12.87 9.96
N PRO A 112 -37.32 -13.51 10.98
CA PRO A 112 -36.91 -12.82 12.19
C PRO A 112 -36.12 -11.59 11.80
N ARG A 113 -36.61 -10.40 12.20
CA ARG A 113 -35.90 -9.15 11.98
C ARG A 113 -34.53 -9.32 12.62
N VAL A 114 -33.48 -9.38 11.81
CA VAL A 114 -32.10 -9.36 12.31
C VAL A 114 -31.89 -7.95 12.85
N ILE A 115 -32.16 -7.78 14.13
CA ILE A 115 -31.80 -6.56 14.86
C ILE A 115 -30.27 -6.62 14.95
N ASN A 116 -29.60 -5.95 14.02
CA ASN A 116 -28.18 -5.65 14.15
C ASN A 116 -28.04 -4.64 15.30
N GLN A 117 -28.13 -5.13 16.54
CA GLN A 117 -27.63 -4.40 17.70
C GLN A 117 -26.12 -4.34 17.55
N GLY A 118 -25.63 -3.21 17.02
CA GLY A 118 -24.21 -2.89 17.07
C GLY A 118 -23.71 -2.86 18.51
N ALA A 119 -22.39 -2.68 18.69
CA ALA A 119 -21.88 -2.48 20.05
C ALA A 119 -22.65 -1.32 20.72
N PRO A 120 -22.91 -1.40 22.03
CA PRO A 120 -23.61 -0.34 22.75
C PRO A 120 -22.94 1.01 22.47
N GLU A 121 -23.70 2.09 22.38
CA GLU A 121 -23.16 3.44 22.14
C GLU A 121 -22.06 3.77 23.17
N GLU A 122 -22.25 3.29 24.40
CA GLU A 122 -21.33 3.39 25.52
C GLU A 122 -19.98 2.72 25.22
N ALA A 123 -19.96 1.62 24.46
CA ALA A 123 -18.72 0.93 24.09
C ALA A 123 -17.88 1.77 23.12
N TYR A 124 -18.51 2.47 22.18
CA TYR A 124 -17.81 3.37 21.26
C TYR A 124 -17.29 4.61 21.99
N VAL A 125 -18.12 5.22 22.86
CA VAL A 125 -17.73 6.39 23.65
C VAL A 125 -16.59 6.04 24.61
N LEU A 126 -16.71 4.93 25.34
CA LEU A 126 -15.70 4.51 26.31
C LEU A 126 -14.41 4.06 25.62
N GLY A 127 -14.51 3.36 24.48
CA GLY A 127 -13.36 2.97 23.67
C GLY A 127 -12.62 4.17 23.09
N GLY A 128 -13.36 5.16 22.56
CA GLY A 128 -12.80 6.41 22.06
C GLY A 128 -12.11 7.22 23.15
N LEU A 129 -12.75 7.35 24.32
CA LEU A 129 -12.18 8.05 25.46
C LEU A 129 -10.93 7.35 26.01
N PHE A 130 -10.93 6.02 26.11
CA PHE A 130 -9.76 5.23 26.48
C PHE A 130 -8.61 5.44 25.49
N MET A 131 -8.90 5.47 24.19
CA MET A 131 -7.90 5.76 23.16
C MET A 131 -7.24 7.11 23.36
N ILE A 132 -8.03 8.15 23.63
CA ILE A 132 -7.54 9.50 23.86
C ILE A 132 -6.78 9.60 25.19
N LEU A 133 -7.24 8.96 26.26
CA LEU A 133 -6.61 9.09 27.57
C LEU A 133 -5.33 8.24 27.70
N VAL A 134 -5.24 7.12 27.01
CA VAL A 134 -4.11 6.18 27.15
C VAL A 134 -3.15 6.25 25.97
N PHE A 135 -3.66 6.06 24.75
CA PHE A 135 -2.79 5.93 23.58
C PHE A 135 -2.26 7.27 23.08
N PHE A 136 -3.02 8.37 23.19
CA PHE A 136 -2.53 9.69 22.80
C PHE A 136 -1.30 10.15 23.61
N PRO A 137 -1.32 10.20 24.96
CA PRO A 137 -0.13 10.63 25.71
C PRO A 137 1.04 9.65 25.56
N LEU A 138 0.77 8.35 25.43
CA LEU A 138 1.80 7.35 25.16
C LEU A 138 2.48 7.59 23.80
N SER A 139 1.70 7.89 22.77
CA SER A 139 2.20 8.21 21.42
C SER A 139 3.08 9.47 21.45
N VAL A 140 2.64 10.51 22.15
CA VAL A 140 3.43 11.74 22.33
C VAL A 140 4.74 11.45 23.09
N ALA A 141 4.71 10.63 24.13
CA ALA A 141 5.90 10.25 24.89
C ALA A 141 6.91 9.48 24.04
N VAL A 142 6.45 8.53 23.23
CA VAL A 142 7.29 7.76 22.30
C VAL A 142 7.87 8.68 21.22
N ALA A 143 7.06 9.54 20.62
CA ALA A 143 7.52 10.52 19.63
C ALA A 143 8.60 11.44 20.21
N ARG A 144 8.39 11.97 21.42
CA ARG A 144 9.38 12.80 22.14
C ARG A 144 10.67 12.05 22.42
N LYS A 145 10.59 10.77 22.80
CA LYS A 145 11.75 9.90 23.06
C LYS A 145 12.57 9.67 21.79
N ILE A 146 11.92 9.45 20.65
CA ILE A 146 12.61 9.28 19.36
C ILE A 146 13.30 10.58 18.95
N TRP A 147 12.60 11.71 19.02
CA TRP A 147 13.15 13.00 18.62
C TRP A 147 14.38 13.39 19.44
N ARG A 148 14.33 13.20 20.76
CA ARG A 148 15.46 13.51 21.67
C ARG A 148 16.65 12.56 21.50
N ARG A 149 16.44 11.35 20.96
CA ARG A 149 17.53 10.40 20.64
C ARG A 149 18.17 10.74 19.29
N GLY A 150 17.38 11.19 18.31
CA GLY A 150 17.88 11.66 17.02
C GLY A 150 18.83 12.86 17.14
N SER A 151 18.53 13.82 18.03
CA SER A 151 19.41 14.98 18.26
C SER A 151 20.74 14.62 18.93
N ALA A 152 20.78 13.58 19.77
CA ALA A 152 22.01 13.13 20.42
C ALA A 152 22.96 12.39 19.47
N ALA A 153 22.41 11.68 18.47
CA ALA A 153 23.21 10.97 17.46
C ALA A 153 23.90 11.91 16.46
N VAL A 154 23.30 13.08 16.16
CA VAL A 154 23.88 14.09 15.24
C VAL A 154 24.98 14.93 15.91
N ALA A 155 24.94 15.10 17.24
CA ALA A 155 25.93 15.91 17.97
C ALA A 155 27.29 15.22 18.18
N ALA A 156 27.38 13.90 17.96
CA ALA A 156 28.62 13.15 18.10
C ALA A 156 29.31 13.00 16.74
N PHE A 157 29.84 14.10 16.18
CA PHE A 157 30.84 13.97 15.12
C PHE A 157 32.04 13.20 15.73
N PRO A 158 32.37 11.99 15.26
CA PRO A 158 33.39 11.19 15.90
C PRO A 158 34.73 11.92 15.84
N ARG A 159 35.34 12.22 17.01
CA ARG A 159 36.65 12.89 17.09
C ARG A 159 37.71 12.18 16.23
N GLU A 160 37.60 10.87 16.12
CA GLU A 160 38.46 10.05 15.26
C GLU A 160 38.38 10.41 13.77
N ILE A 161 37.19 10.79 13.26
CA ILE A 161 37.06 11.26 11.88
C ILE A 161 37.73 12.62 11.73
N GLY A 162 37.58 13.51 12.72
CA GLY A 162 38.28 14.81 12.74
C GLY A 162 39.81 14.66 12.74
N GLU A 163 40.34 13.76 13.57
CA GLU A 163 41.79 13.47 13.61
C GLU A 163 42.30 12.84 12.31
N ARG A 164 41.52 11.94 11.70
CA ARG A 164 41.86 11.37 10.39
C ARG A 164 41.88 12.42 9.30
N LEU A 165 40.92 13.35 9.29
CA LEU A 165 40.88 14.46 8.35
C LEU A 165 42.08 15.41 8.55
N LEU A 166 42.42 15.74 9.79
CA LEU A 166 43.59 16.56 10.12
C LEU A 166 44.90 15.92 9.64
N ARG A 167 45.06 14.59 9.83
CA ARG A 167 46.22 13.86 9.31
C ARG A 167 46.25 13.82 7.79
N MET A 168 45.08 13.70 7.16
CA MET A 168 44.97 13.77 5.70
C MET A 168 45.35 15.16 5.18
N GLU A 169 44.94 16.23 5.84
CA GLU A 169 45.32 17.61 5.52
C GLU A 169 46.84 17.79 5.60
N GLN A 170 47.47 17.38 6.70
CA GLN A 170 48.93 17.43 6.87
C GLN A 170 49.68 16.60 5.82
N ALA A 171 49.16 15.41 5.47
CA ALA A 171 49.77 14.57 4.43
C ALA A 171 49.66 15.22 3.05
N VAL A 172 48.55 15.90 2.75
CA VAL A 172 48.35 16.64 1.51
C VAL A 172 49.29 17.85 1.43
N GLU A 173 49.42 18.63 2.52
CA GLU A 173 50.36 19.75 2.59
C GLU A 173 51.81 19.28 2.38
N ALA A 174 52.23 18.19 3.03
CA ALA A 174 53.56 17.61 2.84
C ALA A 174 53.78 17.13 1.40
N THR A 175 52.77 16.52 0.79
CA THR A 175 52.84 16.08 -0.61
C THR A 175 52.98 17.27 -1.55
N ALA A 176 52.29 18.39 -1.29
CA ALA A 176 52.39 19.60 -2.11
C ALA A 176 53.81 20.17 -2.12
N VAL A 177 54.45 20.27 -0.94
CA VAL A 177 55.84 20.75 -0.80
C VAL A 177 56.82 19.78 -1.48
N GLU A 178 56.63 18.48 -1.31
CA GLU A 178 57.52 17.50 -1.93
C GLU A 178 57.38 17.50 -3.47
N VAL A 179 56.17 17.71 -4.02
CA VAL A 179 55.95 17.87 -5.47
C VAL A 179 56.62 19.15 -5.99
N GLU A 180 56.54 20.25 -5.26
CA GLU A 180 57.26 21.49 -5.59
C GLU A 180 58.78 21.25 -5.63
N ARG A 181 59.33 20.62 -4.60
CA ARG A 181 60.75 20.29 -4.49
C ARG A 181 61.22 19.28 -5.54
N ILE A 182 60.42 18.26 -5.88
CA ILE A 182 60.71 17.33 -6.99
C ILE A 182 60.71 18.08 -8.32
N GLY A 183 59.76 19.00 -8.51
CA GLY A 183 59.71 19.88 -9.68
C GLY A 183 60.96 20.75 -9.79
N GLU A 184 61.44 21.30 -8.68
CA GLU A 184 62.70 22.06 -8.62
C GLU A 184 63.93 21.18 -8.85
N GLY A 185 63.98 19.98 -8.27
CA GLY A 185 65.04 19.01 -8.49
C GLY A 185 65.13 18.55 -9.93
N GLN A 186 63.99 18.31 -10.59
CA GLN A 186 63.92 18.01 -12.01
C GLN A 186 64.38 19.21 -12.85
N ARG A 187 63.91 20.44 -12.55
CA ARG A 187 64.39 21.66 -13.22
C ARG A 187 65.89 21.87 -13.05
N PHE A 188 66.42 21.60 -11.86
CA PHE A 188 67.84 21.72 -11.55
C PHE A 188 68.66 20.67 -12.30
N LEU A 189 68.23 19.41 -12.33
CA LEU A 189 68.90 18.36 -13.10
C LEU A 189 68.86 18.66 -14.60
N THR A 190 67.72 19.13 -15.14
CA THR A 190 67.65 19.56 -16.54
C THR A 190 68.62 20.70 -16.81
N ARG A 191 68.65 21.74 -15.96
CA ARG A 191 69.65 22.82 -16.07
C ARG A 191 71.07 22.28 -15.97
N LEU A 192 71.38 21.39 -15.04
CA LEU A 192 72.71 20.80 -14.87
C LEU A 192 73.10 19.89 -16.05
N PHE A 193 72.17 19.19 -16.71
CA PHE A 193 72.49 18.45 -17.94
C PHE A 193 72.73 19.41 -19.11
N THR A 194 72.00 20.52 -19.19
CA THR A 194 72.21 21.56 -20.21
C THR A 194 73.45 22.43 -19.94
N GLU A 195 73.79 22.72 -18.68
CA GLU A 195 74.91 23.57 -18.23
C GLU A 195 76.17 22.76 -17.88
N GLY A 196 76.05 21.49 -17.50
CA GLY A 196 77.15 20.59 -17.12
C GLY A 196 77.88 19.96 -18.31
N GLU A 197 77.30 19.97 -19.50
CA GLU A 197 78.11 19.96 -20.75
C GLU A 197 78.98 21.24 -20.86
N GLY A 198 78.60 22.33 -20.18
CA GLY A 198 79.32 23.61 -20.16
C GLY A 198 80.22 23.88 -18.94
N SER A 199 80.12 23.17 -17.81
CA SER A 199 80.74 23.60 -16.53
C SER A 199 81.63 22.59 -15.78
N ARG A 200 82.18 21.53 -16.41
CA ARG A 200 83.34 20.79 -15.86
C ARG A 200 84.66 21.56 -16.00
N SER A 201 84.61 22.85 -15.70
CA SER A 201 85.74 23.72 -15.45
C SER A 201 85.45 24.48 -14.15
N LEU A 202 86.37 24.42 -13.18
CA LEU A 202 86.43 25.20 -11.91
C LEU A 202 85.53 24.66 -10.76
N GLY A 203 85.95 24.32 -9.54
CA GLY A 203 87.23 24.34 -8.81
C GLY A 203 86.98 24.55 -7.28
N VAL A 204 87.38 23.58 -6.43
CA VAL A 204 88.00 23.64 -5.06
C VAL A 204 87.40 24.60 -3.98
N GLY A 205 87.20 24.34 -2.67
CA GLY A 205 87.52 23.31 -1.65
C GLY A 205 87.00 23.81 -0.26
N ALA A 206 86.38 23.00 0.62
CA ALA A 206 86.88 22.22 1.79
C ALA A 206 87.33 23.00 3.08
N ALA A 207 86.68 22.74 4.23
CA ALA A 207 87.19 22.99 5.60
C ALA A 207 86.64 21.96 6.63
N GLN A 208 87.39 21.72 7.73
CA GLN A 208 87.61 20.45 8.45
C GLN A 208 86.78 20.18 9.75
N PRO A 209 86.79 18.95 10.33
CA PRO A 209 86.02 18.53 11.54
C PRO A 209 86.83 18.41 12.86
N ILE A 210 86.14 18.29 14.02
CA ILE A 210 86.70 18.18 15.40
C ILE A 210 86.23 16.91 16.13
N GLU A 211 87.16 16.25 16.85
CA GLU A 211 87.07 14.97 17.58
C GLU A 211 86.78 15.14 19.10
N ARG A 212 86.13 14.15 19.77
CA ARG A 212 86.05 14.06 21.26
C ARG A 212 86.24 12.63 21.80
N LYS A 213 86.89 12.58 22.97
CA LYS A 213 87.60 11.47 23.64
C LYS A 213 86.72 10.67 24.64
N SER A 214 87.02 9.37 24.79
CA SER A 214 86.34 8.37 25.65
C SER A 214 87.09 8.10 26.98
N VAL A 215 86.40 7.73 28.07
CA VAL A 215 86.97 7.31 29.37
C VAL A 215 86.27 6.06 29.91
N LYS A 216 87.07 5.13 30.46
CA LYS A 216 86.81 3.73 30.86
C LYS A 216 86.69 3.60 32.40
N ALA A 217 85.89 2.63 32.88
CA ALA A 217 85.69 2.31 34.31
C ALA A 217 86.63 1.19 34.85
N PRO A 218 86.95 1.13 36.16
CA PRO A 218 87.89 0.18 36.75
C PRO A 218 87.24 -1.04 37.45
N GLU A 219 88.05 -2.06 37.67
CA GLU A 219 87.71 -3.41 38.16
C GLU A 219 88.26 -3.68 39.58
N ARG A 220 87.43 -4.37 40.38
CA ARG A 220 87.57 -5.18 41.64
C ARG A 220 88.99 -5.67 42.01
N LEU A 221 89.42 -6.01 43.25
CA LEU A 221 88.94 -6.55 44.56
C LEU A 221 90.22 -6.53 45.48
N PRO A 222 90.28 -7.14 46.68
CA PRO A 222 89.28 -7.40 47.72
C PRO A 222 89.41 -6.47 48.95
#